data_AF-A0A3B0TH67-F1
#
_entry.id   AF-A0A3B0TH67-F1
#
_cell.length_a   1.000
_cell.length_b   1.000
_cell.length_c   1.000
_cell.angle_alpha   90.00
_cell.angle_beta   90.00
_cell.angle_gamma   90.00
#
_symmetry.space_group_name_H-M   'P 1'
#
loop_
_entity.id
_entity.type
_entity.pdbx_description
1 polymer ?
#
loop_
_entity_poly.entity_id
_entity_poly.type
_entity_poly.pdbx_seq_one_letter_code
_entity_poly.pdbx_strand_id
1 'polypeptide(L)' 'GVSPEMIERTIMALENSSGPVLCYCRTGTRSTTLWALSQAGKKPAKEIIEAAAQAGYDISHLAGHLG' A
#
# COMPACT_ATOMS: atom_id res chain seq x y z
N GLY A 1 -8.07 -11.18 6.01
CA GLY A 1 -6.69 -10.68 5.80
C GLY A 1 -6.52 -10.25 4.36
N VAL A 2 -5.49 -9.46 4.08
CA VAL A 2 -5.00 -9.22 2.71
C VAL A 2 -4.32 -10.50 2.18
N SER A 3 -4.36 -10.75 0.88
CA SER A 3 -3.71 -11.90 0.24
C SER A 3 -2.70 -11.45 -0.83
N PRO A 4 -1.74 -12.31 -1.22
CA PRO A 4 -0.82 -12.00 -2.33
C PRO A 4 -1.52 -11.58 -3.62
N GLU A 5 -2.59 -12.27 -3.99
CA GLU A 5 -3.40 -11.92 -5.16
C GLU A 5 -3.98 -10.50 -5.08
N MET A 6 -4.41 -10.05 -3.90
CA MET A 6 -4.90 -8.66 -3.74
C MET A 6 -3.78 -7.63 -3.95
N ILE A 7 -2.55 -7.96 -3.58
CA ILE A 7 -1.38 -7.09 -3.78
C ILE A 7 -1.09 -6.99 -5.28
N GLU A 8 -1.03 -8.13 -5.98
CA GLU A 8 -0.83 -8.17 -7.44
C GLU A 8 -1.90 -7.39 -8.19
N ARG A 9 -3.18 -7.56 -7.84
CA ARG A 9 -4.28 -6.78 -8.43
C ARG A 9 -4.15 -5.28 -8.15
N THR A 10 -3.64 -4.90 -6.98
CA THR A 10 -3.38 -3.50 -6.64
C THR A 10 -2.24 -2.93 -7.48
N ILE A 11 -1.15 -3.69 -7.66
CA ILE A 11 -0.04 -3.31 -8.55
C ILE A 11 -0.55 -3.08 -9.97
N MET A 12 -1.31 -4.03 -10.52
CA MET A 12 -1.89 -3.91 -11.87
C MET A 12 -2.80 -2.69 -11.99
N ALA A 13 -3.63 -2.39 -10.99
CA ALA A 13 -4.51 -1.22 -11.00
C ALA A 13 -3.73 0.11 -10.99
N LEU A 14 -2.62 0.17 -10.23
CA LEU A 14 -1.75 1.35 -10.17
C LEU A 14 -0.96 1.55 -11.46
N GLU A 15 -0.39 0.49 -12.03
CA GLU A 15 0.48 0.56 -13.21
C GLU A 15 -0.28 0.75 -14.53
N ASN A 16 -1.51 0.20 -14.64
CA ASN A 16 -2.32 0.32 -15.85
C ASN A 16 -3.22 1.56 -15.86
N SER A 17 -3.22 2.37 -14.80
CA SER A 17 -3.99 3.61 -14.78
C SER A 17 -3.23 4.73 -15.47
N SER A 18 -3.87 5.40 -16.43
CA SER A 18 -3.34 6.62 -17.07
C SER A 18 -3.47 7.88 -16.20
N GLY A 19 -4.05 7.76 -15.00
CA GLY A 19 -4.29 8.87 -14.08
C GLY A 19 -4.28 8.45 -12.61
N PRO A 20 -4.64 9.37 -11.69
CA PRO A 20 -4.70 9.08 -10.27
C PRO A 20 -5.64 7.93 -9.93
N VAL A 21 -5.22 7.06 -9.00
CA VAL A 21 -6.02 5.92 -8.52
C VAL A 21 -6.49 6.19 -7.08
N LEU A 22 -7.80 6.07 -6.85
CA LEU A 22 -8.39 6.10 -5.51
C LEU A 22 -8.68 4.68 -5.01
N CYS A 23 -7.93 4.22 -4.02
CA CYS A 23 -8.19 2.96 -3.33
C CYS A 23 -8.99 3.21 -2.05
N TYR A 24 -10.14 2.54 -1.87
CA TYR A 24 -10.98 2.72 -0.68
C TYR A 24 -11.43 1.39 -0.05
N CYS A 25 -11.66 1.41 1.25
CA CYS A 25 -12.34 0.36 2.02
C CYS A 25 -13.09 1.01 3.18
N ARG A 26 -13.75 0.22 4.04
CA ARG A 26 -14.60 0.74 5.14
C ARG A 26 -13.91 1.81 6.00
N THR A 27 -12.66 1.58 6.40
CA THR A 27 -11.89 2.48 7.27
C THR A 27 -10.56 2.91 6.64
N GLY A 28 -10.38 2.68 5.33
CA GLY A 28 -9.13 2.89 4.60
C GLY A 28 -7.94 1.98 4.95
N THR A 29 -7.91 1.36 6.14
CA THR A 29 -6.79 0.51 6.60
C THR A 29 -6.35 -0.54 5.59
N ARG A 30 -7.29 -1.31 5.04
CA ARG A 30 -6.98 -2.38 4.06
C ARG A 30 -6.41 -1.81 2.76
N SER A 31 -6.95 -0.69 2.29
CA SER A 31 -6.48 -0.04 1.07
C SER A 31 -5.08 0.53 1.25
N THR A 32 -4.79 1.13 2.41
CA THR A 32 -3.45 1.61 2.75
C THR A 32 -2.45 0.46 2.90
N THR A 33 -2.84 -0.65 3.53
CA THR A 33 -2.00 -1.86 3.62
C THR A 33 -1.67 -2.42 2.23
N LEU A 34 -2.67 -2.56 1.35
CA LEU A 34 -2.45 -3.06 -0.01
C LEU A 34 -1.57 -2.11 -0.84
N TRP A 35 -1.79 -0.80 -0.70
CA TRP A 35 -0.92 0.20 -1.31
C TRP A 35 0.53 0.05 -0.79
N ALA A 36 0.74 -0.01 0.52
CA ALA A 36 2.08 -0.12 1.10
C ALA A 36 2.81 -1.38 0.62
N LEU A 37 2.14 -2.53 0.63
CA LEU A 37 2.70 -3.79 0.14
C LEU A 37 2.99 -3.76 -1.37
N SER A 38 2.18 -3.04 -2.17
CA SER A 38 2.46 -2.85 -3.60
C SER A 38 3.72 -2.02 -3.89
N GLN A 39 4.21 -1.26 -2.89
CA GLN A 39 5.41 -0.44 -2.98
C GLN A 39 6.66 -1.14 -2.39
N ALA A 40 6.50 -2.30 -1.73
CA ALA A 40 7.61 -3.06 -1.16
C ALA A 40 8.67 -3.36 -2.24
N GLY A 41 9.96 -3.16 -1.89
CA GLY A 41 11.08 -3.30 -2.84
C GLY A 41 11.17 -2.22 -3.92
N LYS A 42 10.13 -1.40 -4.14
CA LYS A 42 10.16 -0.25 -5.08
C LYS A 42 10.58 1.04 -4.40
N LYS A 43 10.33 1.16 -3.09
CA LYS A 43 10.67 2.31 -2.25
C LYS A 43 11.28 1.82 -0.93
N PRO A 44 12.15 2.60 -0.27
CA PRO A 44 12.59 2.29 1.08
C PRO A 44 11.40 2.12 2.04
N ALA A 45 11.42 1.08 2.86
CA ALA A 45 10.33 0.79 3.80
C ALA A 45 9.94 1.99 4.67
N LYS A 46 10.93 2.79 5.10
CA LYS A 46 10.73 4.02 5.86
C LYS A 46 9.85 5.03 5.12
N GLU A 47 10.11 5.26 3.83
CA GLU A 47 9.33 6.22 3.03
C GLU A 47 7.88 5.75 2.85
N ILE A 48 7.66 4.45 2.69
CA ILE A 48 6.32 3.86 2.59
C ILE A 48 5.53 4.09 3.88
N ILE A 49 6.17 3.86 5.03
CA ILE A 49 5.56 4.05 6.36
C ILE A 49 5.26 5.52 6.60
N GLU A 50 6.20 6.43 6.28
CA GLU A 50 6.01 7.88 6.44
C GLU A 50 4.87 8.40 5.56
N ALA A 51 4.77 7.96 4.31
CA ALA A 51 3.69 8.34 3.41
C ALA A 51 2.31 7.88 3.92
N ALA A 52 2.21 6.66 4.45
CA ALA A 52 0.97 6.18 5.06
C ALA A 52 0.62 6.97 6.35
N ALA A 53 1.62 7.31 7.16
CA ALA A 53 1.43 8.12 8.36
C ALA A 53 0.92 9.53 8.03
N GLN A 54 1.43 10.16 6.97
CA GLN A 54 0.91 11.45 6.46
C GLN A 54 -0.55 11.36 6.02
N ALA A 55 -1.00 10.18 5.58
CA ALA A 55 -2.40 9.91 5.26
C ALA A 55 -3.25 9.48 6.48
N GLY A 56 -2.69 9.49 7.70
CA GLY A 56 -3.38 9.16 8.94
C GLY A 56 -3.41 7.67 9.29
N TYR A 57 -2.57 6.84 8.68
CA TYR A 57 -2.51 5.40 8.93
C TYR A 57 -1.18 4.96 9.53
N ASP A 58 -1.23 4.31 10.70
CA ASP A 58 -0.07 3.60 11.25
C ASP A 58 0.03 2.20 10.65
N ILE A 59 1.06 2.00 9.82
CA ILE A 59 1.42 0.71 9.22
C ILE A 59 2.82 0.25 9.62
N SER A 60 3.36 0.77 10.72
CA SER A 60 4.70 0.42 11.23
C SER A 60 4.87 -1.09 11.44
N HIS A 61 3.79 -1.80 11.80
CA HIS A 61 3.75 -3.26 11.91
C HIS A 61 4.09 -4.02 10.61
N LEU A 62 4.05 -3.34 9.45
CA LEU A 62 4.43 -3.93 8.16
C LEU A 62 5.92 -3.82 7.85
N ALA A 63 6.75 -3.16 8.67
CA ALA A 63 8.14 -2.86 8.35
C ALA A 63 8.94 -4.09 7.88
N GLY A 64 8.74 -5.26 8.50
CA GLY A 64 9.40 -6.52 8.11
C GLY A 64 8.92 -7.15 6.80
N HIS A 65 7.86 -6.61 6.19
CA HIS A 65 7.31 -7.06 4.90
C HIS A 65 7.57 -6.07 3.76
N LEU A 66 8.16 -4.90 4.05
CA LEU A 66 8.37 -3.82 3.08
C LEU A 66 9.79 -3.76 2.52
N GLY A 67 10.72 -4.52 3.11
CA GLY A 67 12.14 -4.64 2.72
C GLY A 67 12.42 -5.94 2.00
#